data_AF-A0A382T5Q1-F1
#
_entry.id   AF-A0A382T5Q1-F1
#
_cell.length_a   1.000
_cell.length_b   1.000
_cell.length_c   1.000
_cell.angle_alpha   90.00
_cell.angle_beta   90.00
_cell.angle_gamma   90.00
#
_symmetry.space_group_name_H-M   'P 1'
#
loop_
_entity.id
_entity.type
_entity.pdbx_description
1 polymer ?
#
loop_
_entity_poly.entity_id
_entity_poly.type
_entity_poly.pdbx_seq_one_letter_code
_entity_poly.pdbx_strand_id
1 'polypeptide(L)' 'MYKFILLSRNENPEQDFHNIKTRTSPVYNYCLGDDKCEIMNRHVCLPIWYGLEDSTLDNVVSELHR' A
#
# COMPACT_ATOMS: atom_id res chain seq x y z
N MET A 1 -7.37 -4.73 14.37
CA MET A 1 -7.60 -4.04 13.08
C MET A 1 -6.46 -4.46 12.16
N TYR A 2 -6.76 -5.14 11.05
CA TYR A 2 -5.74 -5.59 10.11
C TYR A 2 -5.48 -4.49 9.07
N LYS A 3 -4.22 -4.29 8.72
CA LYS A 3 -3.82 -3.40 7.63
C LYS A 3 -2.97 -4.20 6.66
N PHE A 4 -3.33 -4.15 5.38
CA PHE A 4 -2.60 -4.83 4.32
C PHE A 4 -1.63 -3.84 3.69
N ILE A 5 -0.36 -4.22 3.62
CA ILE A 5 0.71 -3.37 3.15
C ILE A 5 1.40 -4.08 1.99
N LEU A 6 1.61 -3.35 0.90
CA LEU A 6 2.54 -3.76 -0.15
C LEU A 6 3.85 -3.04 0.06
N LEU A 7 4.93 -3.79 0.00
CA LEU A 7 6.29 -3.27 0.10
C LEU A 7 6.99 -3.46 -1.23
N SER A 8 7.43 -2.37 -1.83
CA SER A 8 8.26 -2.39 -3.03
C SER A 8 9.70 -2.72 -2.64
N ARG A 9 10.32 -3.60 -3.43
CA ARG A 9 11.75 -3.91 -3.35
C ARG A 9 12.56 -3.12 -4.39
N ASN A 10 11.89 -2.38 -5.24
CA ASN A 10 12.50 -1.59 -6.30
C ASN A 10 13.15 -0.32 -5.70
N GLU A 11 14.15 0.22 -6.39
CA GLU A 11 14.76 1.50 -6.03
C GLU A 11 13.78 2.66 -6.23
N ASN A 12 12.85 2.54 -7.19
CA ASN A 12 11.76 3.49 -7.40
C ASN A 12 10.38 2.86 -7.11
N PRO A 13 9.86 2.96 -5.88
CA PRO A 13 8.59 2.36 -5.49
C PRO A 13 7.38 2.94 -6.24
N GLU A 14 7.46 4.17 -6.75
CA GLU A 14 6.36 4.76 -7.50
C GLU A 14 6.04 3.99 -8.79
N GLN A 15 7.05 3.38 -9.42
CA GLN A 15 6.85 2.57 -10.62
C GLN A 15 6.05 1.30 -10.33
N ASP A 16 6.29 0.68 -9.18
CA ASP A 16 5.59 -0.53 -8.76
C ASP A 16 4.13 -0.21 -8.39
N PHE A 17 3.88 0.99 -7.87
CA PHE A 17 2.57 1.39 -7.38
C PHE A 17 1.77 2.24 -8.35
N HIS A 18 2.30 2.67 -9.50
CA HIS A 18 1.63 3.64 -10.39
C HIS A 18 0.19 3.24 -10.81
N ASN A 19 -0.08 1.94 -10.92
CA ASN A 19 -1.40 1.40 -11.25
C ASN A 19 -2.37 1.37 -10.06
N ILE A 20 -1.85 1.38 -8.83
CA ILE A 20 -2.64 1.35 -7.59
C ILE A 20 -3.06 2.78 -7.27
N LYS A 21 -4.34 3.10 -7.48
CA LYS A 21 -4.93 4.40 -7.16
C LYS A 21 -5.66 4.34 -5.83
N THR A 22 -6.21 3.17 -5.50
CA THR A 22 -7.02 2.95 -4.31
C THR A 22 -6.10 2.65 -3.12
N ARG A 23 -5.76 3.70 -2.35
CA ARG A 23 -4.81 3.63 -1.22
C ARG A 23 -5.37 4.31 0.03
N THR A 24 -4.90 3.86 1.19
CA THR A 24 -5.15 4.48 2.49
C THR A 24 -3.89 5.15 3.03
N SER A 25 -4.06 5.92 4.10
CA SER A 25 -2.95 6.60 4.79
C SER A 25 -1.82 5.63 5.13
N PRO A 26 -0.56 5.94 4.80
CA PRO A 26 0.60 5.13 5.15
C PRO A 26 0.65 4.86 6.66
N VAL A 27 0.97 3.62 7.06
CA VAL A 27 1.04 3.25 8.49
C VAL A 27 2.25 3.86 9.16
N TYR A 28 3.39 3.87 8.46
CA TYR A 28 4.68 4.15 9.08
C TYR A 28 5.14 5.61 9.00
N ASN A 29 4.23 6.54 8.67
CA ASN A 29 4.57 7.95 8.44
C ASN A 29 5.22 8.68 9.64
N TYR A 30 5.30 8.08 10.83
CA TYR A 30 5.68 8.79 12.05
C TYR A 30 6.55 7.99 13.05
N CYS A 31 7.05 6.78 12.75
CA CYS A 31 7.59 5.91 13.81
C CYS A 31 8.88 5.11 13.56
N LEU A 32 9.53 5.16 12.39
CA LEU A 32 10.70 4.31 12.15
C LEU A 32 12.05 4.92 12.57
N GLY A 33 12.06 6.20 13.00
CA GLY A 33 13.30 6.87 13.39
C GLY A 33 14.28 6.95 12.23
N ASP A 34 15.38 6.19 12.31
CA ASP A 34 16.38 6.06 11.25
C ASP A 34 15.94 4.99 10.25
N ASP A 35 15.07 5.38 9.29
CA ASP A 35 14.49 4.52 8.26
C ASP A 35 15.51 4.18 7.15
N LYS A 36 16.55 3.42 7.52
CA LYS A 36 17.67 3.05 6.63
C LYS A 36 17.25 2.29 5.37
N CYS A 37 16.08 1.65 5.41
CA CYS A 37 15.54 0.89 4.31
C CYS A 37 14.45 1.66 3.54
N GLU A 38 14.21 2.93 3.88
CA GLU A 38 13.20 3.81 3.27
C GLU A 38 11.81 3.16 3.22
N ILE A 39 11.47 2.36 4.22
CA ILE A 39 10.21 1.63 4.32
C ILE A 39 9.06 2.63 4.25
N MET A 40 9.20 3.82 4.84
CA MET A 40 8.21 4.89 4.79
C MET A 40 7.83 5.26 3.36
N ASN A 41 8.80 5.27 2.44
CA ASN A 41 8.59 5.65 1.04
C ASN A 41 8.31 4.44 0.12
N ARG A 42 8.64 3.23 0.57
CA ARG A 42 8.54 1.99 -0.22
C ARG A 42 7.27 1.19 0.06
N HIS A 43 6.35 1.69 0.87
CA HIS A 43 5.12 0.99 1.21
C HIS A 43 3.84 1.75 0.85
N VAL A 44 2.81 1.00 0.49
CA VAL A 44 1.44 1.51 0.33
C VAL A 44 0.47 0.66 1.13
N CYS A 45 -0.57 1.29 1.65
CA CYS A 45 -1.58 0.63 2.47
C CYS A 45 -2.86 0.45 1.68
N LEU A 46 -3.27 -0.80 1.48
CA LEU A 46 -4.50 -1.12 0.77
C LEU A 46 -5.71 -0.98 1.70
N PRO A 47 -6.83 -0.43 1.22
CA PRO A 47 -8.09 -0.48 1.95
C PRO A 47 -8.68 -1.88 1.84
N ILE A 48 -8.17 -2.82 2.63
CA ILE A 48 -8.73 -4.18 2.72
C ILE A 48 -9.02 -4.47 4.20
N TRP A 49 -10.28 -4.71 4.53
CA TRP A 49 -10.73 -5.09 5.86
C TRP A 49 -12.06 -5.84 5.79
N TYR A 50 -12.41 -6.49 6.90
CA TYR A 50 -13.67 -7.24 7.01
C TYR A 50 -14.88 -6.31 6.89
N GLY A 51 -15.83 -6.66 6.02
CA GLY A 51 -17.03 -5.87 5.76
C GLY A 51 -16.79 -4.64 4.85
N LEU A 52 -15.67 -4.60 4.14
CA LEU A 52 -15.48 -3.66 3.03
C LEU A 52 -16.47 -3.98 1.91
N GLU A 53 -16.93 -2.96 1.20
CA GLU A 53 -17.78 -3.11 0.03
C GLU A 53 -17.06 -3.88 -1.09
N ASP A 54 -17.73 -4.87 -1.67
CA ASP A 54 -17.18 -5.74 -2.73
C ASP A 54 -16.68 -4.91 -3.93
N SER A 55 -17.36 -3.81 -4.27
CA SER A 55 -16.93 -2.91 -5.35
C SER A 55 -15.55 -2.30 -5.11
N THR A 56 -15.23 -1.96 -3.86
CA THR A 56 -13.91 -1.42 -3.50
C THR A 56 -12.86 -2.52 -3.50
N LEU A 57 -13.22 -3.73 -3.03
CA LEU A 57 -12.33 -4.89 -3.06
C LEU A 57 -11.97 -5.28 -4.50
N ASP A 58 -12.95 -5.38 -5.38
CA ASP A 58 -12.77 -5.72 -6.80
C ASP A 58 -11.90 -4.70 -7.52
N ASN A 59 -12.06 -3.40 -7.22
CA ASN A 59 -11.20 -2.35 -7.74
C ASN A 59 -9.75 -2.53 -7.28
N VAL A 60 -9.52 -2.73 -5.97
CA VAL A 60 -8.17 -2.94 -5.43
C VAL A 60 -7.52 -4.19 -6.04
N VAL A 61 -8.27 -5.30 -6.15
CA VAL A 61 -7.78 -6.54 -6.77
C VAL A 61 -7.46 -6.31 -8.25
N SER A 62 -8.32 -5.61 -8.99
CA SER A 62 -8.08 -5.27 -10.39
C SER A 62 -6.85 -4.39 -10.58
N GLU A 63 -6.60 -3.43 -9.69
CA GLU A 63 -5.39 -2.59 -9.70
C GLU A 63 -4.10 -3.39 -9.39
N LEU A 64 -4.21 -4.50 -8.65
CA LEU A 64 -3.10 -5.41 -8.36
C LEU A 64 -2.78 -6.35 -9.52
N HIS A 65 -3.80 -6.73 -10.29
CA HIS A 65 -3.63 -7.48 -11.53
C HIS A 65 -3.08 -6.54 -12.61
N ARG A 66 -1.77 -6.64 -12.83
CA ARG A 66 -0.98 -5.80 -13.74
C ARG A 66 -1.30 -6.02 -15.21
#